data_AF-A0A5D0MG49-F1
#
_entry.id   AF-A0A5D0MG49-F1
#
_cell.length_a   1.000
_cell.length_b   1.000
_cell.length_c   1.000
_cell.angle_alpha   90.00
_cell.angle_beta   90.00
_cell.angle_gamma   90.00
#
_symmetry.space_group_name_H-M   'P 1'
#
loop_
_entity.id
_entity.type
_entity.pdbx_description
1 polymer ?
#
loop_
_entity_poly.entity_id
_entity_poly.type
_entity_poly.pdbx_seq_one_letter_code
_entity_poly.pdbx_strand_id
1 'polypeptide(L)'
;MPHEDKTLVLYDTLLRDGTQSEDVNFTVQDKVRIAEELDDFGIDFIEGGWPGSNPRDIEFFNEVKKSKVNPAKICAFGSTRRAKKSCENDESIQALLQSGAANITIFGKTWDLHVTEALKISLENNLELINDTIAY
;
A
#
# COMPACT_ATOMS: atom_id res chain seq x y z
N MET A 1 0.43 -7.78 -37.84
CA MET A 1 0.88 -6.63 -37.03
C MET A 1 1.99 -7.14 -36.13
N PRO A 2 3.15 -6.49 -36.04
CA PRO A 2 4.13 -6.87 -35.03
C PRO A 2 3.49 -6.62 -33.67
N HIS A 3 3.46 -7.63 -32.81
CA HIS A 3 3.12 -7.44 -31.41
C HIS A 3 4.23 -6.57 -30.83
N GLU A 4 3.89 -5.33 -30.49
CA GLU A 4 4.72 -4.46 -29.66
C GLU A 4 5.08 -5.27 -28.41
N ASP A 5 6.37 -5.33 -28.03
CA ASP A 5 6.83 -6.07 -26.85
C ASP A 5 6.17 -5.44 -25.61
N LYS A 6 5.04 -5.99 -25.19
CA LYS A 6 4.31 -5.53 -24.02
C LYS A 6 5.00 -6.07 -22.78
N THR A 7 5.52 -5.17 -21.95
CA THR A 7 6.01 -5.52 -20.62
C THR A 7 4.84 -5.92 -19.73
N LEU A 8 4.87 -7.15 -19.22
CA LEU A 8 3.99 -7.62 -18.16
C LEU A 8 4.64 -7.30 -16.82
N VAL A 9 3.88 -6.71 -15.90
CA VAL A 9 4.30 -6.39 -14.54
C VAL A 9 3.39 -7.11 -13.57
N LEU A 10 3.98 -7.83 -12.61
CA LEU A 10 3.29 -8.59 -11.58
C LEU A 10 3.24 -7.82 -10.27
N TYR A 11 2.03 -7.54 -9.81
CA TYR A 11 1.76 -6.89 -8.52
C TYR A 11 1.05 -7.90 -7.61
N ASP A 12 1.74 -8.39 -6.59
CA ASP A 12 1.21 -9.36 -5.64
C ASP A 12 0.66 -8.67 -4.38
N THR A 13 -0.55 -9.09 -3.97
CA THR A 13 -1.27 -8.55 -2.82
C THR A 13 -1.45 -9.57 -1.69
N LEU A 14 -0.75 -10.71 -1.73
CA LEU A 14 -0.93 -11.81 -0.77
C LEU A 14 -0.75 -11.34 0.67
N LEU A 15 0.29 -10.53 0.93
CA LEU A 15 0.66 -10.07 2.27
C LEU A 15 -0.21 -8.93 2.83
N ARG A 16 -1.14 -8.40 2.03
CA ARG A 16 -2.11 -7.39 2.43
C ARG A 16 -3.54 -7.89 2.22
N ASP A 17 -3.99 -7.97 0.98
CA ASP A 17 -5.36 -8.35 0.61
C ASP A 17 -5.62 -9.83 0.91
N GLY A 18 -4.64 -10.70 0.61
CA GLY A 18 -4.71 -12.13 0.91
C GLY A 18 -4.80 -12.45 2.41
N THR A 19 -4.41 -11.51 3.28
CA THR A 19 -4.50 -11.66 4.75
C THR A 19 -5.74 -11.04 5.38
N GLN A 20 -6.68 -10.49 4.60
CA GLN A 20 -7.90 -9.87 5.17
C GLN A 20 -8.96 -10.87 5.64
N SER A 21 -8.79 -12.16 5.33
CA SER A 21 -9.70 -13.21 5.80
C SER A 21 -9.38 -13.59 7.25
N GLU A 22 -10.42 -13.73 8.08
CA GLU A 22 -10.32 -14.09 9.51
C GLU A 22 -9.46 -15.34 9.77
N ASP A 23 -9.47 -16.30 8.84
CA ASP A 23 -8.75 -17.57 8.97
C ASP A 23 -7.27 -17.50 8.61
N VAL A 24 -6.77 -16.35 8.12
CA VAL A 24 -5.38 -16.17 7.68
C VAL A 24 -4.66 -15.20 8.59
N ASN A 25 -3.74 -15.71 9.41
CA ASN A 25 -2.97 -14.91 10.35
C ASN A 25 -1.49 -15.28 10.32
N PHE A 26 -0.71 -14.50 9.58
CA PHE A 26 0.75 -14.67 9.50
C PHE A 26 1.44 -13.95 10.66
N THR A 27 2.48 -14.56 11.20
CA THR A 27 3.45 -13.82 12.02
C THR A 27 4.27 -12.88 11.12
N VAL A 28 4.93 -11.88 11.71
CA VAL A 28 5.84 -10.99 10.94
C VAL A 28 6.90 -11.82 10.20
N GLN A 29 7.39 -12.89 10.82
CA GLN A 29 8.44 -13.73 10.22
C GLN A 29 7.91 -14.59 9.08
N ASP A 30 6.65 -15.03 9.15
CA ASP A 30 6.00 -15.69 8.02
C ASP A 30 5.85 -14.71 6.85
N LYS A 31 5.43 -13.46 7.11
CA LYS A 31 5.34 -12.43 6.07
C LYS A 31 6.69 -12.15 5.41
N VAL A 32 7.77 -12.04 6.18
CA VAL A 32 9.12 -11.84 5.64
C VAL A 32 9.56 -13.01 4.76
N ARG A 33 9.36 -14.26 5.22
CA ARG A 33 9.68 -15.45 4.42
C ARG A 33 8.89 -15.50 3.12
N ILE A 34 7.59 -15.22 3.18
CA ILE A 34 6.74 -15.17 1.98
C ILE A 34 7.22 -14.07 1.02
N ALA A 35 7.63 -12.90 1.54
CA ALA A 35 8.18 -11.84 0.70
C ALA A 35 9.49 -12.27 0.01
N GLU A 36 10.37 -13.02 0.69
CA GLU A 36 11.57 -13.62 0.08
C GLU A 36 11.21 -14.60 -1.04
N GLU A 37 10.24 -15.49 -0.83
CA GLU A 37 9.78 -16.44 -1.85
C GLU A 37 9.13 -15.74 -3.06
N LEU A 38 8.36 -14.66 -2.84
CA LEU A 38 7.76 -13.86 -3.92
C LEU A 38 8.82 -13.11 -4.73
N ASP A 39 9.86 -12.61 -4.07
CA ASP A 39 11.00 -11.97 -4.74
C ASP A 39 11.75 -12.97 -5.61
N ASP A 40 12.08 -14.14 -5.04
CA ASP A 40 12.76 -15.25 -5.73
C ASP A 40 11.93 -15.81 -6.89
N PHE A 41 10.60 -15.85 -6.75
CA PHE A 41 9.68 -16.22 -7.82
C PHE A 41 9.68 -15.24 -9.01
N GLY A 42 10.10 -13.99 -8.77
CA GLY A 42 10.18 -12.96 -9.81
C GLY A 42 8.99 -11.99 -9.84
N ILE A 43 8.27 -11.81 -8.72
CA ILE A 43 7.27 -10.73 -8.60
C ILE A 43 7.95 -9.36 -8.70
N ASP A 44 7.33 -8.41 -9.40
CA ASP A 44 7.85 -7.05 -9.57
C ASP A 44 7.51 -6.15 -8.37
N PHE A 45 6.30 -6.28 -7.83
CA PHE A 45 5.83 -5.51 -6.69
C PHE A 45 5.14 -6.38 -5.65
N ILE A 46 5.58 -6.28 -4.40
CA ILE A 46 5.05 -7.03 -3.26
C ILE A 46 4.40 -6.05 -2.29
N GLU A 47 3.07 -6.12 -2.16
CA GLU A 47 2.31 -5.25 -1.25
C GLU A 47 2.39 -5.75 0.19
N GLY A 48 3.20 -5.08 1.00
CA GLY A 48 3.60 -5.53 2.33
C GLY A 48 2.57 -5.31 3.45
N GLY A 49 1.54 -4.50 3.22
CA GLY A 49 0.52 -4.17 4.22
C GLY A 49 0.20 -2.68 4.31
N TRP A 50 -0.59 -2.31 5.32
CA TRP A 50 -1.02 -0.95 5.60
C TRP A 50 -0.48 -0.45 6.95
N PRO A 51 0.69 0.24 6.96
CA PRO A 51 1.37 0.64 8.20
C PRO A 51 0.56 1.65 9.02
N GLY A 52 -0.27 2.48 8.38
CA GLY A 52 -1.21 3.39 9.04
C GLY A 52 -2.43 2.72 9.70
N SER A 53 -2.63 1.41 9.50
CA SER A 53 -3.80 0.68 10.01
C SER A 53 -3.43 -0.50 10.93
N ASN A 54 -2.31 -1.17 10.71
CA ASN A 54 -1.93 -2.37 11.45
C ASN A 54 -0.48 -2.27 11.99
N PRO A 55 -0.28 -2.30 13.32
CA PRO A 55 1.05 -2.27 13.92
C PRO A 55 1.98 -3.41 13.45
N ARG A 56 1.43 -4.59 13.13
CA ARG A 56 2.25 -5.70 12.60
C ARG A 56 2.81 -5.41 11.23
N ASP A 57 2.13 -4.57 10.44
CA ASP A 57 2.65 -4.17 9.13
C ASP A 57 3.83 -3.23 9.29
N ILE A 58 3.81 -2.35 10.30
CA ILE A 58 4.98 -1.53 10.66
C ILE A 58 6.17 -2.43 11.03
N GLU A 59 5.94 -3.45 11.85
CA GLU A 59 6.98 -4.43 12.20
C GLU A 59 7.50 -5.18 10.96
N PHE A 60 6.61 -5.59 10.05
CA PHE A 60 7.01 -6.19 8.77
C PHE A 60 7.91 -5.26 7.95
N PHE A 61 7.56 -3.98 7.78
CA PHE A 61 8.41 -3.04 7.04
C PHE A 61 9.77 -2.80 7.70
N ASN A 62 9.87 -2.97 9.02
CA ASN A 62 11.15 -2.89 9.74
C ASN A 62 11.99 -4.16 9.59
N GLU A 63 11.36 -5.34 9.64
CA GLU A 63 12.05 -6.62 9.53
C GLU A 63 12.43 -6.96 8.08
N VAL A 64 11.59 -6.65 7.10
CA VAL A 64 11.87 -6.93 5.68
C VAL A 64 13.11 -6.19 5.17
N LYS A 65 13.44 -5.03 5.75
CA LYS A 65 14.69 -4.30 5.47
C LYS A 65 15.96 -5.07 5.86
N LYS A 66 15.84 -6.04 6.77
CA LYS A 66 16.95 -6.90 7.22
C LYS A 66 17.01 -8.24 6.47
N SER A 67 16.04 -8.48 5.59
CA SER A 67 15.90 -9.71 4.80
C SER A 67 16.72 -9.66 3.51
N LYS A 68 16.63 -10.71 2.68
CA LYS A 68 17.24 -10.73 1.34
C LYS A 68 16.40 -10.06 0.26
N VAL A 69 15.14 -9.71 0.56
CA VAL A 69 14.22 -9.12 -0.42
C VAL A 69 14.79 -7.84 -1.00
N ASN A 70 14.73 -7.69 -2.32
CA ASN A 70 15.06 -6.45 -2.99
C ASN A 70 14.12 -5.33 -2.50
N PRO A 71 14.63 -4.29 -1.81
CA PRO A 71 13.80 -3.23 -1.26
C PRO A 71 12.99 -2.48 -2.33
N ALA A 72 13.46 -2.45 -3.57
CA ALA A 72 12.80 -1.80 -4.70
C ALA A 72 11.45 -2.45 -5.08
N LYS A 73 11.17 -3.68 -4.63
CA LYS A 73 9.92 -4.39 -4.91
C LYS A 73 8.85 -4.18 -3.84
N ILE A 74 9.24 -3.74 -2.64
CA ILE A 74 8.31 -3.60 -1.51
C ILE A 74 7.43 -2.37 -1.70
N CYS A 75 6.12 -2.58 -1.53
CA CYS A 75 5.09 -1.54 -1.58
C CYS A 75 4.37 -1.38 -0.23
N ALA A 76 4.18 -0.14 0.22
CA ALA A 76 3.27 0.17 1.32
C ALA A 76 1.90 0.62 0.78
N PHE A 77 0.82 0.03 1.28
CA PHE A 77 -0.55 0.38 0.86
C PHE A 77 -1.20 1.36 1.84
N GLY A 78 -1.93 2.35 1.32
CA GLY A 78 -2.75 3.21 2.15
C GLY A 78 -3.74 4.07 1.36
N SER A 79 -4.51 4.88 2.08
CA SER A 79 -5.51 5.78 1.48
C SER A 79 -4.95 7.17 1.23
N THR A 80 -5.70 7.98 0.48
CA THR A 80 -5.56 9.44 0.49
C THR A 80 -5.63 10.02 1.91
N ARG A 81 -5.11 11.24 2.10
CA ARG A 81 -5.26 11.99 3.35
C ARG A 81 -6.73 12.08 3.77
N ARG A 82 -6.99 12.10 5.07
CA ARG A 82 -8.32 12.30 5.63
C ARG A 82 -8.77 13.74 5.36
N ALA A 83 -10.06 13.90 5.05
CA ALA A 83 -10.62 15.21 4.68
C ALA A 83 -10.35 16.34 5.67
N LYS A 84 -10.26 16.02 6.97
CA LYS A 84 -10.06 16.99 8.05
C LYS A 84 -8.58 17.24 8.40
N LYS A 85 -7.64 16.66 7.65
CA LYS A 85 -6.20 16.70 7.95
C LYS A 85 -5.41 17.09 6.70
N SER A 86 -4.30 17.79 6.90
CA SER A 86 -3.25 17.94 5.88
C SER A 86 -2.38 16.66 5.83
N CYS A 87 -1.66 16.43 4.73
CA CYS A 87 -0.73 15.30 4.62
C CYS A 87 0.31 15.26 5.75
N GLU A 88 0.80 16.43 6.17
CA GLU A 88 1.75 16.56 7.29
C GLU A 88 1.19 16.05 8.62
N ASN A 89 -0.10 16.30 8.89
CA ASN A 89 -0.75 15.94 10.16
C ASN A 89 -1.59 14.66 10.08
N ASP A 90 -1.57 13.97 8.94
CA ASP A 90 -2.28 12.71 8.76
C ASP A 90 -1.37 11.53 9.13
N GLU A 91 -1.69 10.84 10.23
CA GLU A 91 -0.86 9.76 10.74
C GLU A 91 -0.78 8.58 9.75
N SER A 92 -1.80 8.37 8.92
CA SER A 92 -1.77 7.31 7.90
C SER A 92 -0.78 7.66 6.80
N ILE A 93 -0.76 8.92 6.35
CA ILE A 93 0.23 9.39 5.36
C ILE A 93 1.64 9.35 5.93
N GLN A 94 1.83 9.85 7.15
CA GLN A 94 3.13 9.81 7.82
C GLN A 94 3.62 8.37 8.03
N ALA A 95 2.74 7.42 8.37
CA ALA A 95 3.09 6.01 8.51
C ALA A 95 3.52 5.37 7.16
N LEU A 96 2.93 5.78 6.04
CA LEU A 96 3.37 5.34 4.71
C LEU A 96 4.80 5.82 4.43
N LEU A 97 5.10 7.08 4.69
CA LEU A 97 6.45 7.64 4.50
C LEU A 97 7.48 7.00 5.44
N GLN A 98 7.10 6.77 6.70
CA GLN A 98 7.96 6.15 7.71
C GLN A 98 8.20 4.65 7.46
N SER A 99 7.34 3.98 6.68
CA SER A 99 7.53 2.58 6.31
C SER A 99 8.87 2.34 5.62
N GLY A 100 9.37 3.34 4.87
CA GLY A 100 10.59 3.22 4.07
C GLY A 100 10.48 2.21 2.93
N ALA A 101 9.26 1.83 2.53
CA ALA A 101 9.03 1.09 1.30
C ALA A 101 9.45 1.95 0.09
N ALA A 102 10.03 1.33 -0.94
CA ALA A 102 10.45 2.05 -2.14
C ALA A 102 9.27 2.54 -2.98
N ASN A 103 8.12 1.88 -2.85
CA ASN A 103 6.90 2.21 -3.55
C ASN A 103 5.74 2.39 -2.57
N ILE A 104 4.82 3.28 -2.90
CA ILE A 104 3.60 3.52 -2.13
C ILE A 104 2.39 3.34 -3.06
N THR A 105 1.47 2.46 -2.68
CA THR A 105 0.20 2.25 -3.37
C THR A 105 -0.89 3.02 -2.64
N ILE A 106 -1.46 4.02 -3.30
CA ILE A 106 -2.54 4.85 -2.75
C ILE A 106 -3.88 4.47 -3.38
N PHE A 107 -4.92 4.32 -2.57
CA PHE A 107 -6.30 4.26 -3.04
C PHE A 107 -7.11 5.49 -2.61
N GLY A 108 -8.06 5.87 -3.46
CA GLY A 108 -9.06 6.91 -3.19
C GLY A 108 -10.43 6.50 -3.72
N LYS A 109 -11.51 6.96 -3.09
CA LYS A 109 -12.88 6.68 -3.55
C LYS A 109 -13.20 7.54 -4.78
N THR A 110 -13.63 6.90 -5.86
CA THR A 110 -13.96 7.58 -7.14
C THR A 110 -15.43 7.52 -7.51
N TRP A 111 -16.22 6.67 -6.85
CA TRP A 111 -17.67 6.65 -7.06
C TRP A 111 -18.34 7.74 -6.23
N ASP A 112 -19.09 8.64 -6.87
CA ASP A 112 -19.81 9.74 -6.24
C ASP A 112 -20.60 9.31 -4.99
N LEU A 113 -21.28 8.17 -5.04
CA LEU A 113 -22.02 7.62 -3.90
C LEU A 113 -21.11 7.38 -2.68
N HIS A 114 -19.90 6.86 -2.89
CA HIS A 114 -18.95 6.67 -1.80
C HIS A 114 -18.41 8.00 -1.27
N VAL A 115 -18.30 9.01 -2.12
CA VAL A 115 -17.84 10.34 -1.71
C VAL A 115 -18.91 11.03 -0.84
N THR A 116 -20.16 11.05 -1.30
CA THR A 116 -21.24 11.74 -0.57
C THR A 116 -21.69 10.99 0.67
N GLU A 117 -21.82 9.66 0.61
CA GLU A 117 -22.41 8.88 1.70
C GLU A 117 -21.38 8.38 2.73
N ALA A 118 -20.22 7.89 2.25
CA ALA A 118 -19.21 7.31 3.14
C ALA A 118 -18.21 8.35 3.64
N LEU A 119 -17.69 9.22 2.75
CA LEU A 119 -16.74 10.27 3.15
C LEU A 119 -17.44 11.53 3.66
N LYS A 120 -18.67 11.80 3.21
CA LYS A 120 -19.48 12.97 3.56
C LYS A 120 -18.78 14.29 3.23
N ILE A 121 -18.21 14.35 2.03
CA ILE A 121 -17.54 15.54 1.46
C ILE A 121 -18.09 15.84 0.05
N SER A 122 -17.77 17.02 -0.48
CA SER A 122 -18.07 17.34 -1.89
C SER A 122 -17.13 16.61 -2.85
N LEU A 123 -17.55 16.47 -4.11
CA LEU A 123 -16.73 15.87 -5.16
C LEU A 123 -15.45 16.67 -5.40
N GLU A 124 -15.54 18.00 -5.30
CA GLU A 124 -14.39 18.92 -5.43
C GLU A 124 -13.38 18.67 -4.31
N ASN A 125 -13.83 18.59 -3.05
CA ASN A 125 -12.94 18.28 -1.93
C ASN A 125 -12.31 16.89 -2.11
N ASN A 126 -13.03 15.89 -2.64
CA ASN A 126 -12.44 14.59 -2.94
C ASN A 126 -11.30 14.66 -3.95
N LEU A 127 -11.42 15.50 -4.99
CA LEU A 127 -10.33 15.74 -5.94
C LEU A 127 -9.13 16.43 -5.26
N GLU A 128 -9.37 17.36 -4.34
CA GLU A 128 -8.31 17.98 -3.52
C GLU A 128 -7.58 16.93 -2.66
N LEU A 129 -8.32 15.99 -2.02
CA LEU A 129 -7.68 14.93 -1.23
C LEU A 129 -6.75 14.06 -2.06
N ILE A 130 -7.18 13.70 -3.28
CA ILE A 130 -6.38 12.91 -4.22
C ILE A 130 -5.15 13.70 -4.66
N ASN A 131 -5.33 14.96 -5.08
CA ASN A 131 -4.25 15.82 -5.55
C ASN A 131 -3.19 16.04 -4.46
N ASP A 132 -3.61 16.46 -3.27
CA ASP A 132 -2.72 16.73 -2.15
C ASP A 132 -1.93 15.50 -1.72
N THR A 133 -2.54 14.31 -1.77
CA THR A 133 -1.85 13.07 -1.39
C THR A 133 -0.77 12.71 -2.40
N ILE A 134 -1.07 12.81 -3.70
CA ILE A 134 -0.12 12.39 -4.75
C ILE A 134 0.99 13.42 -4.96
N ALA A 135 0.74 14.70 -4.69
CA ALA A 135 1.72 15.77 -4.82
C ALA A 135 2.73 15.84 -3.66
N TYR A 136 2.40 15.25 -2.51
CA TYR A 136 3.23 15.25 -1.29
C TYR A 136 4.23 14.10 -1.29
#